data_AF-A0A0R0HD76-F1
#
_entry.id   AF-A0A0R0HD76-F1
#
_cell.length_a   1.000
_cell.length_b   1.000
_cell.length_c   1.000
_cell.angle_alpha   90.00
_cell.angle_beta   90.00
_cell.angle_gamma   90.00
#
_symmetry.space_group_name_H-M   'P 1'
#
loop_
_entity.id
_entity.type
_entity.pdbx_description
1 polymer ?
#
loop_
_entity_poly.entity_id
_entity_poly.type
_entity_poly.pdbx_seq_one_letter_code
_entity_poly.pdbx_strand_id
1 'polypeptide(L)'
;MKRFLSHSFLLQIAVSLLLVLLLFMNKSQGSPIRFAKYSFSVTTKVDALPPAIPPSSTQPQPFIPLLAPSPLIPFTNNSVPKLSGHCSLNFSAAQDIMTTTATDCWTSFAPYLANVVCCPQFDAMLVTLIGQSSKYSGVLALNTTHAHHCLSDVQKVLASQGANRDLKKICSVHPTNLTEASCPVVFVDEFESIVDTSRLLTACRKIDPVNECCDQVCQNAIHYAARKIALNDLSNSDGNHSLPWPTTRINDCKNIVLRWLANKLDPSTANSVFRGLSNCNLNRVCPLVLPNVTSVVKECGNLINNQTACCKAIKSYVSYLQEQSFVTNLQALKCATSLGKKLQQENVSKNVYNLCRISLKDFSLQGWHCHISLA
;
A
#
# COMPACT_ATOMS: atom_id res chain seq x y z
N MET A 1 -41.94 -5.83 -14.05
CA MET A 1 -42.10 -5.46 -12.62
C MET A 1 -41.44 -4.10 -12.41
N LYS A 2 -42.21 -3.01 -12.33
CA LYS A 2 -41.70 -1.65 -12.10
C LYS A 2 -41.31 -1.53 -10.62
N ARG A 3 -40.01 -1.40 -10.32
CA ARG A 3 -39.53 -1.11 -8.96
C ARG A 3 -39.77 0.37 -8.66
N PHE A 4 -40.74 0.64 -7.79
CA PHE A 4 -40.92 1.96 -7.20
C PHE A 4 -39.71 2.28 -6.30
N LEU A 5 -38.93 3.29 -6.69
CA LEU A 5 -37.96 3.90 -5.78
C LEU A 5 -38.76 4.63 -4.68
N SER A 6 -38.48 4.29 -3.43
CA SER A 6 -39.11 4.91 -2.27
C SER A 6 -38.85 6.43 -2.27
N HIS A 7 -39.88 7.22 -1.97
CA HIS A 7 -39.81 8.68 -1.87
C HIS A 7 -38.66 9.16 -0.95
N SER A 8 -38.33 8.37 0.08
CA SER A 8 -37.19 8.64 0.98
C SER A 8 -35.84 8.61 0.26
N PHE A 9 -35.67 7.68 -0.69
CA PHE A 9 -34.42 7.53 -1.45
C PHE A 9 -34.24 8.67 -2.46
N LEU A 10 -35.33 9.10 -3.11
CA LEU A 10 -35.31 10.26 -4.00
C LEU A 10 -35.05 11.57 -3.24
N LEU A 11 -35.60 11.69 -2.02
CA LEU A 11 -35.36 12.86 -1.16
C LEU A 11 -33.89 12.93 -0.70
N GLN A 12 -33.27 11.80 -0.34
CA GLN A 12 -31.85 11.75 0.01
C GLN A 12 -30.93 12.13 -1.15
N ILE A 13 -31.23 11.69 -2.37
CA ILE A 13 -30.49 12.08 -3.58
C ILE A 13 -30.64 13.58 -3.85
N ALA A 14 -31.87 14.12 -3.74
CA ALA A 14 -32.13 15.54 -3.96
C ALA A 14 -31.41 16.43 -2.94
N VAL A 15 -31.43 16.07 -1.65
CA VAL A 15 -30.70 16.80 -0.60
C VAL A 15 -29.19 16.74 -0.82
N SER A 16 -28.67 15.59 -1.22
CA SER A 16 -27.23 15.43 -1.51
C SER A 16 -26.80 16.27 -2.72
N LEU A 17 -27.61 16.30 -3.79
CA LEU A 17 -27.34 17.15 -4.96
C LEU A 17 -27.41 18.64 -4.60
N LEU A 18 -28.37 19.05 -3.77
CA LEU A 18 -28.52 20.44 -3.33
C LEU A 18 -27.32 20.90 -2.50
N LEU A 19 -26.81 20.04 -1.62
CA LEU A 19 -25.62 20.33 -0.80
C LEU A 19 -24.37 20.50 -1.67
N VAL A 20 -24.21 19.65 -2.69
CA VAL A 20 -23.11 19.75 -3.67
C VAL A 20 -23.22 21.06 -4.46
N LEU A 21 -24.41 21.44 -4.93
CA LEU A 21 -24.64 22.70 -5.63
C LEU A 21 -24.33 23.93 -4.77
N LEU A 22 -24.71 23.92 -3.49
CA LEU A 22 -24.42 25.02 -2.56
C LEU A 22 -22.91 25.17 -2.30
N LEU A 23 -22.14 24.08 -2.32
CA LEU A 23 -20.68 24.11 -2.20
C LEU A 23 -20.00 24.72 -3.45
N PHE A 24 -20.61 24.58 -4.64
CA PHE A 24 -20.11 25.22 -5.87
C PHE A 24 -20.42 26.72 -5.95
N MET A 25 -21.55 27.17 -5.38
CA MET A 25 -21.95 28.58 -5.44
C MET A 25 -21.19 29.47 -4.45
N ASN A 26 -20.52 28.89 -3.44
CA ASN A 26 -19.82 29.66 -2.39
C ASN A 26 -18.37 30.05 -2.74
N LYS A 27 -17.97 29.94 -4.02
CA LYS A 27 -16.59 30.26 -4.47
C LYS A 27 -16.48 31.39 -5.50
N SER A 28 -17.52 32.22 -5.64
CA SER A 28 -17.48 33.41 -6.51
C SER A 28 -17.64 34.70 -5.70
N GLN A 29 -16.58 35.12 -5.01
CA GLN A 29 -16.33 36.51 -4.67
C GLN A 29 -14.83 36.80 -4.82
N GLY A 30 -14.43 37.20 -6.02
CA GLY A 30 -13.13 37.85 -6.24
C GLY A 30 -13.29 39.36 -6.13
N SER A 31 -12.51 40.00 -5.24
CA SER A 31 -12.38 41.45 -5.23
C SER A 31 -11.33 41.91 -6.27
N PRO A 32 -11.52 43.08 -6.92
CA PRO A 32 -10.69 43.50 -8.06
C PRO A 32 -9.61 44.50 -7.62
N ILE A 33 -8.34 44.32 -8.04
CA ILE A 33 -7.33 45.39 -7.92
C ILE A 33 -6.43 45.49 -9.17
N ARG A 34 -6.75 46.56 -9.93
CA ARG A 34 -5.91 47.56 -10.62
C ARG A 34 -4.79 47.15 -11.59
N PHE A 35 -5.06 47.44 -12.86
CA PHE A 35 -4.07 47.75 -13.90
C PHE A 35 -3.27 49.02 -13.55
N ALA A 36 -1.94 48.95 -13.65
CA ALA A 36 -1.08 50.10 -13.87
C ALA A 36 -0.37 49.93 -15.23
N LYS A 37 -0.69 50.84 -16.16
CA LYS A 37 0.06 51.10 -17.40
C LYS A 37 1.41 51.72 -17.06
N TYR A 38 2.46 51.42 -17.84
CA TYR A 38 3.57 52.29 -18.31
C TYR A 38 4.68 51.36 -18.83
N SER A 39 5.50 51.59 -19.86
CA SER A 39 5.49 52.36 -21.10
C SER A 39 6.66 51.81 -21.91
N PHE A 40 6.49 51.63 -23.22
CA PHE A 40 7.53 51.14 -24.13
C PHE A 40 8.47 52.30 -24.49
N SER A 41 9.78 52.07 -24.45
CA SER A 41 10.76 52.90 -25.15
C SER A 41 11.84 51.99 -25.72
N VAL A 42 11.95 52.04 -27.05
CA VAL A 42 13.00 51.42 -27.86
C VAL A 42 14.00 52.49 -28.22
N THR A 43 15.28 52.21 -27.97
CA THR A 43 16.42 52.89 -28.60
C THR A 43 17.33 51.82 -29.19
N THR A 44 17.72 52.03 -30.44
CA THR A 44 18.38 51.10 -31.36
C THR A 44 19.89 51.33 -31.48
N LYS A 45 20.58 50.27 -31.94
CA LYS A 45 21.95 50.14 -32.52
C LYS A 45 23.09 49.70 -31.58
N VAL A 46 24.06 48.85 -31.95
CA VAL A 46 24.33 47.87 -33.05
C VAL A 46 25.49 46.96 -32.54
N ASP A 47 25.41 45.65 -32.82
CA ASP A 47 26.41 44.55 -32.91
C ASP A 47 27.57 44.33 -31.90
N ALA A 48 27.46 43.23 -31.13
CA ALA A 48 28.57 42.34 -30.75
C ALA A 48 28.03 40.91 -30.44
N LEU A 49 28.80 39.89 -30.85
CA LEU A 49 28.55 38.43 -30.86
C LEU A 49 27.88 37.80 -29.60
N PRO A 50 27.23 36.62 -29.73
CA PRO A 50 26.29 36.09 -28.75
C PRO A 50 26.98 35.52 -27.49
N PRO A 51 26.51 35.83 -26.27
CA PRO A 51 26.97 35.13 -25.08
C PRO A 51 26.24 33.78 -24.93
N ALA A 52 27.05 32.73 -24.93
CA ALA A 52 26.93 31.44 -24.26
C ALA A 52 25.56 30.98 -23.74
N ILE A 53 25.17 29.79 -24.21
CA ILE A 53 24.18 28.88 -23.62
C ILE A 53 24.40 28.80 -22.09
N PRO A 54 23.39 29.09 -21.24
CA PRO A 54 23.49 28.81 -19.81
C PRO A 54 23.53 27.29 -19.58
N PRO A 55 24.37 26.79 -18.66
CA PRO A 55 24.48 25.36 -18.39
C PRO A 55 23.15 24.83 -17.84
N SER A 56 22.78 23.63 -18.29
CA SER A 56 21.64 22.87 -17.76
C SER A 56 21.86 22.59 -16.27
N SER A 57 21.38 23.47 -15.40
CA SER A 57 21.22 23.19 -13.97
C SER A 57 19.79 22.70 -13.71
N THR A 58 19.38 21.63 -14.40
CA THR A 58 18.22 20.85 -14.00
C THR A 58 18.69 19.88 -12.92
N GLN A 59 18.85 20.40 -11.70
CA GLN A 59 18.90 19.54 -10.53
C GLN A 59 17.56 18.79 -10.48
N PRO A 60 17.54 17.44 -10.49
CA PRO A 60 16.29 16.71 -10.39
C PRO A 60 15.61 17.13 -9.09
N GLN A 61 14.36 17.62 -9.18
CA GLN A 61 13.57 17.86 -7.98
C GLN A 61 13.59 16.59 -7.12
N PRO A 62 13.80 16.71 -5.80
CA PRO A 62 13.85 15.56 -4.93
C PRO A 62 12.52 14.81 -5.01
N PHE A 63 12.60 13.52 -5.32
CA PHE A 63 11.47 12.59 -5.21
C PHE A 63 10.95 12.66 -3.77
N ILE A 64 9.78 13.26 -3.57
CA ILE A 64 9.04 13.09 -2.32
C ILE A 64 8.23 11.81 -2.50
N PRO A 65 8.56 10.71 -1.80
CA PRO A 65 7.66 9.58 -1.73
C PRO A 65 6.39 10.11 -1.09
N LEU A 66 5.28 10.13 -1.84
CA LEU A 66 3.98 10.39 -1.24
C LEU A 66 3.75 9.28 -0.20
N LEU A 67 3.97 9.63 1.07
CA LEU A 67 3.56 8.87 2.22
C LEU A 67 2.08 8.56 2.06
N ALA A 68 1.67 7.34 2.42
CA ALA A 68 0.31 6.86 2.29
C ALA A 68 -0.71 7.93 2.73
N PRO A 69 -1.84 8.10 2.02
CA PRO A 69 -2.83 9.13 2.34
C PRO A 69 -3.27 9.00 3.81
N SER A 70 -3.61 10.15 4.43
CA SER A 70 -4.13 10.21 5.80
C SER A 70 -5.35 9.30 5.97
N PRO A 71 -5.55 8.69 7.15
CA PRO A 71 -6.69 7.82 7.41
C PRO A 71 -8.01 8.54 7.08
N LEU A 72 -8.96 7.79 6.50
CA LEU A 72 -10.32 8.27 6.22
C LEU A 72 -11.07 8.61 7.53
N ILE A 73 -12.24 9.24 7.48
CA ILE A 73 -13.04 9.50 8.69
C ILE A 73 -13.69 8.17 9.14
N PRO A 74 -13.65 7.79 10.44
CA PRO A 74 -14.22 6.52 10.90
C PRO A 74 -15.72 6.39 10.67
N PHE A 75 -16.17 5.20 10.27
CA PHE A 75 -17.59 4.85 10.17
C PHE A 75 -18.16 4.50 11.55
N THR A 76 -19.22 5.18 11.97
CA THR A 76 -19.89 4.96 13.28
C THR A 76 -21.15 4.11 13.14
N ASN A 77 -21.04 2.88 12.63
CA ASN A 77 -22.18 1.94 12.64
C ASN A 77 -22.02 0.96 13.81
N ASN A 78 -22.57 1.29 14.98
CA ASN A 78 -22.31 0.57 16.24
C ASN A 78 -23.10 -0.74 16.39
N SER A 79 -23.11 -1.60 15.37
CA SER A 79 -23.65 -2.95 15.51
C SER A 79 -22.70 -3.82 16.33
N VAL A 80 -23.19 -4.45 17.41
CA VAL A 80 -22.38 -5.39 18.20
C VAL A 80 -22.18 -6.67 17.39
N PRO A 81 -20.95 -7.04 17.00
CA PRO A 81 -20.71 -8.22 16.17
C PRO A 81 -20.92 -9.51 16.97
N LYS A 82 -21.55 -10.52 16.37
CA LYS A 82 -21.68 -11.86 16.97
C LYS A 82 -20.38 -12.67 16.79
N LEU A 83 -19.54 -12.65 17.82
CA LEU A 83 -18.26 -13.36 17.85
C LEU A 83 -18.45 -14.86 18.11
N SER A 84 -17.42 -15.66 17.81
CA SER A 84 -17.43 -17.11 18.02
C SER A 84 -17.30 -17.51 19.48
N GLY A 85 -16.68 -16.66 20.30
CA GLY A 85 -16.34 -16.98 21.70
C GLY A 85 -15.10 -17.86 21.87
N HIS A 86 -14.45 -18.25 20.77
CA HIS A 86 -13.28 -19.16 20.77
C HIS A 86 -11.95 -18.46 20.45
N CYS A 87 -11.96 -17.16 20.19
CA CYS A 87 -10.75 -16.40 19.98
C CYS A 87 -10.24 -15.79 21.30
N SER A 88 -8.97 -16.04 21.64
CA SER A 88 -8.31 -15.53 22.85
C SER A 88 -7.66 -14.14 22.67
N LEU A 89 -7.77 -13.52 21.49
CA LEU A 89 -7.18 -12.20 21.24
C LEU A 89 -7.98 -11.10 21.96
N ASN A 90 -7.25 -10.18 22.59
CA ASN A 90 -7.85 -9.04 23.28
C ASN A 90 -8.07 -7.87 22.30
N PHE A 91 -9.28 -7.78 21.73
CA PHE A 91 -9.63 -6.71 20.80
C PHE A 91 -9.68 -5.33 21.47
N SER A 92 -10.06 -5.25 22.75
CA SER A 92 -10.11 -3.99 23.50
C SER A 92 -8.73 -3.36 23.68
N ALA A 93 -7.69 -4.17 23.86
CA ALA A 93 -6.31 -3.69 23.99
C ALA A 93 -5.74 -3.07 22.70
N ALA A 94 -6.38 -3.29 21.55
CA ALA A 94 -5.98 -2.77 20.25
C ALA A 94 -7.09 -2.00 19.55
N GLN A 95 -8.09 -1.50 20.30
CA GLN A 95 -9.29 -0.88 19.73
C GLN A 95 -8.97 0.26 18.75
N ASP A 96 -8.07 1.16 19.11
CA ASP A 96 -7.66 2.29 18.24
C ASP A 96 -7.05 1.82 16.92
N ILE A 97 -6.26 0.74 16.98
CA ILE A 97 -5.63 0.13 15.82
C ILE A 97 -6.71 -0.54 14.96
N MET A 98 -7.65 -1.26 15.56
CA MET A 98 -8.77 -1.88 14.84
C MET A 98 -9.66 -0.83 14.16
N THR A 99 -9.92 0.31 14.82
CA THR A 99 -10.67 1.43 14.23
C THR A 99 -9.90 2.07 13.07
N THR A 100 -8.59 2.25 13.20
CA THR A 100 -7.72 2.72 12.11
C THR A 100 -7.76 1.74 10.94
N THR A 101 -7.65 0.43 11.20
CA THR A 101 -7.75 -0.61 10.18
C THR A 101 -9.11 -0.61 9.48
N ALA A 102 -10.21 -0.48 10.22
CA ALA A 102 -11.54 -0.48 9.63
C ALA A 102 -11.75 0.71 8.69
N THR A 103 -11.17 1.85 9.06
CA THR A 103 -11.15 3.08 8.29
C THR A 103 -10.30 2.95 7.02
N ASP A 104 -9.06 2.48 7.15
CA ASP A 104 -8.13 2.27 6.04
C ASP A 104 -8.62 1.19 5.06
N CYS A 105 -9.41 0.24 5.57
CA CYS A 105 -10.05 -0.84 4.83
C CYS A 105 -11.56 -0.63 4.62
N TRP A 106 -12.02 0.63 4.55
CA TRP A 106 -13.44 0.93 4.39
C TRP A 106 -14.04 0.20 3.16
N THR A 107 -15.23 -0.38 3.32
CA THR A 107 -15.81 -1.35 2.38
C THR A 107 -15.77 -0.93 0.91
N SER A 108 -16.03 0.34 0.61
CA SER A 108 -16.11 0.86 -0.76
C SER A 108 -14.74 1.05 -1.41
N PHE A 109 -13.70 1.31 -0.61
CA PHE A 109 -12.37 1.63 -1.10
C PHE A 109 -11.34 0.52 -0.89
N ALA A 110 -11.61 -0.45 -0.03
CA ALA A 110 -10.66 -1.51 0.32
C ALA A 110 -10.06 -2.24 -0.90
N PRO A 111 -10.82 -2.63 -1.94
CA PRO A 111 -10.22 -3.27 -3.12
C PRO A 111 -9.22 -2.36 -3.84
N TYR A 112 -9.51 -1.06 -3.91
CA TYR A 112 -8.64 -0.10 -4.59
C TYR A 112 -7.42 0.28 -3.75
N LEU A 113 -7.60 0.46 -2.43
CA LEU A 113 -6.54 0.87 -1.49
C LEU A 113 -5.77 -0.32 -0.88
N ALA A 114 -6.08 -1.56 -1.28
CA ALA A 114 -5.50 -2.79 -0.75
C ALA A 114 -3.97 -2.70 -0.64
N ASN A 115 -3.31 -2.37 -1.74
CA ASN A 115 -1.85 -2.43 -1.88
C ASN A 115 -1.09 -1.27 -1.24
N VAL A 116 -1.76 -0.20 -0.82
CA VAL A 116 -1.08 1.03 -0.37
C VAL A 116 -1.46 1.47 1.04
N VAL A 117 -2.63 1.07 1.53
CA VAL A 117 -3.14 1.48 2.84
C VAL A 117 -3.73 0.30 3.59
N CYS A 118 -4.75 -0.36 3.02
CA CYS A 118 -5.57 -1.32 3.75
C CYS A 118 -4.79 -2.56 4.20
N CYS A 119 -4.13 -3.29 3.30
CA CYS A 119 -3.47 -4.54 3.67
C CYS A 119 -2.24 -4.36 4.58
N PRO A 120 -1.38 -3.33 4.37
CA PRO A 120 -0.32 -3.01 5.32
C PRO A 120 -0.83 -2.77 6.74
N GLN A 121 -1.96 -2.08 6.88
CA GLN A 121 -2.58 -1.79 8.17
C GLN A 121 -3.25 -3.05 8.76
N PHE A 122 -3.92 -3.86 7.94
CA PHE A 122 -4.55 -5.10 8.37
C PHE A 122 -3.53 -6.13 8.88
N ASP A 123 -2.42 -6.31 8.15
CA ASP A 123 -1.33 -7.21 8.54
C ASP A 123 -0.64 -6.71 9.83
N ALA A 124 -0.33 -5.41 9.90
CA ALA A 124 0.26 -4.80 11.10
C ALA A 124 -0.61 -4.99 12.34
N MET A 125 -1.93 -4.79 12.19
CA MET A 125 -2.89 -5.01 13.26
C MET A 125 -2.93 -6.48 13.71
N LEU A 126 -2.96 -7.44 12.79
CA LEU A 126 -2.98 -8.87 13.13
C LEU A 126 -1.73 -9.30 13.89
N VAL A 127 -0.55 -8.88 13.41
CA VAL A 127 0.72 -9.14 14.11
C VAL A 127 0.70 -8.51 15.51
N THR A 128 0.21 -7.28 15.62
CA THR A 128 0.12 -6.56 16.91
C THR A 128 -0.81 -7.28 17.88
N LEU A 129 -2.01 -7.68 17.44
CA LEU A 129 -2.98 -8.41 18.28
C LEU A 129 -2.38 -9.72 18.82
N ILE A 130 -1.70 -10.49 17.96
CA ILE A 130 -1.08 -11.76 18.37
C ILE A 130 0.08 -11.50 19.34
N GLY A 131 0.94 -10.51 19.06
CA GLY A 131 2.04 -10.14 19.95
C GLY A 131 1.57 -9.68 21.33
N GLN A 132 0.51 -8.89 21.39
CA GLN A 132 -0.08 -8.47 22.67
C GLN A 132 -0.64 -9.66 23.46
N SER A 133 -1.27 -10.63 22.80
CA SER A 133 -1.67 -11.89 23.45
C SER A 133 -0.45 -12.69 23.93
N SER A 134 0.62 -12.72 23.13
CA SER A 134 1.88 -13.41 23.42
C SER A 134 2.58 -12.91 24.70
N LYS A 135 2.37 -11.65 25.07
CA LYS A 135 2.89 -11.05 26.31
C LYS A 135 2.42 -11.79 27.57
N TYR A 136 1.20 -12.35 27.53
CA TYR A 136 0.61 -13.06 28.67
C TYR A 136 0.65 -14.58 28.50
N SER A 137 0.51 -15.08 27.26
CA SER A 137 0.51 -16.52 27.00
C SER A 137 1.91 -17.13 26.91
N GLY A 138 2.94 -16.33 26.59
CA GLY A 138 4.28 -16.83 26.29
C GLY A 138 4.41 -17.52 24.92
N VAL A 139 3.36 -17.52 24.09
CA VAL A 139 3.31 -18.20 22.79
C VAL A 139 3.14 -17.20 21.65
N LEU A 140 4.03 -17.24 20.67
CA LEU A 140 4.14 -16.35 19.50
C LEU A 140 3.31 -16.79 18.29
N ALA A 141 2.47 -17.81 18.43
CA ALA A 141 1.63 -18.33 17.36
C ALA A 141 0.31 -18.87 17.91
N LEU A 142 -0.75 -18.78 17.09
CA LEU A 142 -2.00 -19.46 17.38
C LEU A 142 -1.95 -20.90 16.88
N ASN A 143 -2.64 -21.81 17.56
CA ASN A 143 -2.94 -23.11 16.97
C ASN A 143 -3.92 -22.96 15.80
N THR A 144 -4.01 -23.98 14.93
CA THR A 144 -4.83 -23.95 13.72
C THR A 144 -6.29 -23.59 14.00
N THR A 145 -6.91 -24.21 15.02
CA THR A 145 -8.32 -23.97 15.37
C THR A 145 -8.56 -22.53 15.83
N HIS A 146 -7.73 -22.02 16.74
CA HIS A 146 -7.80 -20.65 17.22
C HIS A 146 -7.54 -19.65 16.08
N ALA A 147 -6.62 -19.93 15.17
CA ALA A 147 -6.35 -19.07 14.02
C ALA A 147 -7.60 -18.91 13.12
N HIS A 148 -8.36 -19.98 12.88
CA HIS A 148 -9.63 -19.90 12.14
C HIS A 148 -10.67 -19.05 12.86
N HIS A 149 -10.89 -19.30 14.15
CA HIS A 149 -11.84 -18.53 14.95
C HIS A 149 -11.46 -17.06 15.07
N CYS A 150 -10.19 -16.78 15.37
CA CYS A 150 -9.67 -15.43 15.53
C CYS A 150 -9.71 -14.62 14.25
N LEU A 151 -9.30 -15.18 13.11
CA LEU A 151 -9.39 -14.45 11.85
C LEU A 151 -10.85 -14.13 11.50
N SER A 152 -11.77 -15.07 11.73
CA SER A 152 -13.22 -14.84 11.54
C SER A 152 -13.77 -13.74 12.45
N ASP A 153 -13.43 -13.75 13.73
CA ASP A 153 -13.92 -12.77 14.69
C ASP A 153 -13.31 -11.38 14.45
N VAL A 154 -12.03 -11.28 14.10
CA VAL A 154 -11.38 -10.03 13.68
C VAL A 154 -12.14 -9.43 12.48
N GLN A 155 -12.46 -10.23 11.45
CA GLN A 155 -13.22 -9.74 10.30
C GLN A 155 -14.60 -9.20 10.68
N LYS A 156 -15.31 -9.86 11.61
CA LYS A 156 -16.62 -9.39 12.08
C LYS A 156 -16.52 -8.07 12.85
N VAL A 157 -15.49 -7.91 13.69
CA VAL A 157 -15.25 -6.66 14.43
C VAL A 157 -14.89 -5.51 13.48
N LEU A 158 -14.07 -5.75 12.47
CA LEU A 158 -13.75 -4.73 11.48
C LEU A 158 -14.97 -4.39 10.61
N ALA A 159 -15.73 -5.40 10.18
CA ALA A 159 -16.94 -5.20 9.38
C ALA A 159 -18.02 -4.43 10.13
N SER A 160 -18.16 -4.63 11.45
CA SER A 160 -19.08 -3.82 12.24
C SER A 160 -18.65 -2.35 12.29
N GLN A 161 -17.35 -2.06 12.15
CA GLN A 161 -16.80 -0.70 12.06
C GLN A 161 -16.74 -0.16 10.61
N GLY A 162 -17.42 -0.82 9.66
CA GLY A 162 -17.51 -0.36 8.27
C GLY A 162 -16.44 -0.90 7.32
N ALA A 163 -15.49 -1.71 7.80
CA ALA A 163 -14.50 -2.33 6.92
C ALA A 163 -15.17 -3.29 5.91
N ASN A 164 -14.45 -3.58 4.82
CA ASN A 164 -14.90 -4.60 3.88
C ASN A 164 -15.05 -5.98 4.58
N ARG A 165 -16.01 -6.80 4.18
CA ARG A 165 -16.23 -8.13 4.78
C ARG A 165 -15.25 -9.19 4.25
N ASP A 166 -14.64 -8.94 3.11
CA ASP A 166 -13.77 -9.88 2.41
C ASP A 166 -12.28 -9.57 2.57
N LEU A 167 -11.86 -8.91 3.67
CA LEU A 167 -10.45 -8.52 3.88
C LEU A 167 -9.46 -9.67 3.76
N LYS A 168 -9.79 -10.86 4.27
CA LYS A 168 -8.93 -12.04 4.12
C LYS A 168 -8.64 -12.38 2.64
N LYS A 169 -9.59 -12.11 1.74
CA LYS A 169 -9.44 -12.31 0.29
C LYS A 169 -8.73 -11.13 -0.36
N ILE A 170 -9.12 -9.90 0.00
CA ILE A 170 -8.52 -8.67 -0.55
C ILE A 170 -7.01 -8.62 -0.22
N CYS A 171 -6.65 -8.97 1.01
CA CYS A 171 -5.27 -8.94 1.50
C CYS A 171 -4.57 -10.31 1.45
N SER A 172 -5.23 -11.34 0.93
CA SER A 172 -4.65 -12.70 0.82
C SER A 172 -4.12 -13.24 2.16
N VAL A 173 -4.86 -12.99 3.25
CA VAL A 173 -4.55 -13.46 4.60
C VAL A 173 -5.32 -14.73 4.88
N HIS A 174 -4.61 -15.77 5.29
CA HIS A 174 -5.15 -17.08 5.66
C HIS A 174 -4.93 -17.37 7.14
N PRO A 175 -5.71 -18.29 7.74
CA PRO A 175 -5.49 -18.72 9.12
C PRO A 175 -4.05 -19.20 9.39
N THR A 176 -3.41 -19.85 8.41
CA THR A 176 -2.02 -20.28 8.49
C THR A 176 -1.03 -19.12 8.70
N ASN A 177 -1.37 -17.90 8.26
CA ASN A 177 -0.55 -16.71 8.54
C ASN A 177 -0.59 -16.29 10.02
N LEU A 178 -1.50 -16.82 10.84
CA LEU A 178 -1.60 -16.57 12.27
C LEU A 178 -1.00 -17.71 13.12
N THR A 179 -0.59 -18.82 12.49
CA THR A 179 0.06 -19.96 13.16
C THR A 179 1.59 -19.86 13.04
N GLU A 180 2.30 -20.91 13.45
CA GLU A 180 3.76 -21.06 13.32
C GLU A 180 4.20 -21.37 11.88
N ALA A 181 3.27 -21.86 11.06
CA ALA A 181 3.54 -22.43 9.75
C ALA A 181 4.69 -23.45 9.80
N SER A 182 5.85 -23.14 9.20
CA SER A 182 7.02 -24.02 9.24
C SER A 182 8.15 -23.55 10.17
N CYS A 183 7.94 -22.51 10.96
CA CYS A 183 8.95 -22.02 11.90
C CYS A 183 9.03 -22.91 13.15
N PRO A 184 10.23 -23.38 13.55
CA PRO A 184 10.37 -24.33 14.66
C PRO A 184 10.18 -23.70 16.05
N VAL A 185 10.33 -22.37 16.16
CA VAL A 185 10.29 -21.64 17.43
C VAL A 185 8.95 -20.92 17.56
N VAL A 186 8.23 -21.19 18.66
CA VAL A 186 6.96 -20.53 18.97
C VAL A 186 6.86 -20.00 20.38
N PHE A 187 7.75 -20.38 21.29
CA PHE A 187 7.75 -19.89 22.66
C PHE A 187 8.68 -18.69 22.82
N VAL A 188 8.29 -17.74 23.69
CA VAL A 188 9.01 -16.48 23.90
C VAL A 188 10.40 -16.72 24.52
N ASP A 189 10.50 -17.62 25.49
CA ASP A 189 11.74 -17.98 26.19
C ASP A 189 12.74 -18.68 25.25
N GLU A 190 12.26 -19.62 24.43
CA GLU A 190 13.06 -20.26 23.39
C GLU A 190 13.59 -19.23 22.38
N PHE A 191 12.73 -18.33 21.89
CA PHE A 191 13.12 -17.25 20.99
C PHE A 191 14.23 -16.37 21.59
N GLU A 192 14.07 -15.97 22.85
CA GLU A 192 15.01 -15.10 23.58
C GLU A 192 16.35 -15.79 23.86
N SER A 193 16.39 -17.12 23.91
CA SER A 193 17.63 -17.88 24.04
C SER A 193 18.48 -17.94 22.76
N ILE A 194 17.84 -17.78 21.58
CA ILE A 194 18.50 -17.93 20.26
C ILE A 194 18.85 -16.57 19.66
N VAL A 195 18.00 -15.56 19.85
CA VAL A 195 18.09 -14.28 19.16
C VAL A 195 18.73 -13.22 20.05
N ASP A 196 19.64 -12.41 19.47
CA ASP A 196 20.11 -11.17 20.11
C ASP A 196 18.97 -10.14 20.13
N THR A 197 18.17 -10.22 21.18
CA THR A 197 16.95 -9.44 21.38
C THR A 197 17.24 -7.96 21.64
N SER A 198 18.39 -7.64 22.23
CA SER A 198 18.86 -6.27 22.44
C SER A 198 19.13 -5.58 21.11
N ARG A 199 19.87 -6.24 20.21
CA ARG A 199 20.15 -5.73 18.87
C ARG A 199 18.87 -5.60 18.04
N LEU A 200 17.99 -6.59 18.10
CA LEU A 200 16.72 -6.58 17.38
C LEU A 200 15.82 -5.42 17.85
N LEU A 201 15.66 -5.23 19.16
CA LEU A 201 14.88 -4.11 19.69
C LEU A 201 15.50 -2.76 19.36
N THR A 202 16.83 -2.64 19.43
CA THR A 202 17.52 -1.38 19.08
C THR A 202 17.27 -1.00 17.62
N ALA A 203 17.28 -1.98 16.72
CA ALA A 203 17.03 -1.74 15.30
C ALA A 203 15.56 -1.36 14.99
N CYS A 204 14.60 -1.92 15.74
CA CYS A 204 13.18 -1.88 15.36
C CYS A 204 12.27 -1.06 16.28
N ARG A 205 12.75 -0.60 17.45
CA ARG A 205 11.90 0.11 18.44
C ARG A 205 11.27 1.37 17.88
N LYS A 206 11.96 2.05 16.98
CA LYS A 206 11.46 3.22 16.26
C LYS A 206 12.09 3.24 14.89
N ILE A 207 11.26 3.35 13.87
CA ILE A 207 11.73 3.48 12.49
C ILE A 207 11.35 4.86 11.95
N ASP A 208 12.23 5.42 11.14
CA ASP A 208 11.85 6.46 10.19
C ASP A 208 11.46 5.76 8.88
N PRO A 209 10.21 5.88 8.39
CA PRO A 209 9.78 5.13 7.22
C PRO A 209 10.61 5.41 5.96
N VAL A 210 11.17 6.60 5.79
CA VAL A 210 11.96 6.94 4.61
C VAL A 210 13.33 6.26 4.69
N ASN A 211 14.04 6.44 5.81
CA ASN A 211 15.36 5.84 6.01
C ASN A 211 15.27 4.31 6.06
N GLU A 212 14.23 3.74 6.69
CA GLU A 212 14.06 2.29 6.75
C GLU A 212 13.86 1.67 5.36
N CYS A 213 13.23 2.38 4.42
CA CYS A 213 13.09 1.90 3.05
C CYS A 213 14.44 1.86 2.29
N CYS A 214 15.38 2.71 2.68
CA CYS A 214 16.71 2.83 2.06
C CYS A 214 17.73 1.89 2.74
N ASP A 215 17.90 2.05 4.05
CA ASP A 215 18.96 1.41 4.83
C ASP A 215 18.56 0.03 5.36
N GLN A 216 17.24 -0.23 5.48
CA GLN A 216 16.68 -1.53 5.88
C GLN A 216 17.22 -2.03 7.22
N VAL A 217 17.48 -1.13 8.18
CA VAL A 217 18.12 -1.47 9.44
C VAL A 217 17.27 -2.47 10.23
N CYS A 218 15.98 -2.18 10.40
CA CYS A 218 15.07 -3.09 11.09
C CYS A 218 14.76 -4.34 10.26
N GLN A 219 14.50 -4.21 8.95
CA GLN A 219 14.26 -5.36 8.07
C GLN A 219 15.44 -6.35 8.07
N ASN A 220 16.68 -5.86 8.06
CA ASN A 220 17.89 -6.68 8.11
C ASN A 220 18.03 -7.38 9.46
N ALA A 221 17.72 -6.70 10.57
CA ALA A 221 17.71 -7.30 11.90
C ALA A 221 16.64 -8.41 12.01
N ILE A 222 15.43 -8.17 11.49
CA ILE A 222 14.35 -9.16 11.44
C ILE A 222 14.78 -10.37 10.60
N HIS A 223 15.33 -10.13 9.41
CA HIS A 223 15.78 -11.20 8.53
C HIS A 223 16.90 -12.04 9.17
N TYR A 224 17.84 -11.40 9.86
CA TYR A 224 18.91 -12.06 10.59
C TYR A 224 18.37 -12.95 11.71
N ALA A 225 17.46 -12.41 12.55
CA ALA A 225 16.81 -13.17 13.62
C ALA A 225 16.01 -14.35 13.06
N ALA A 226 15.20 -14.13 12.02
CA ALA A 226 14.40 -15.17 11.37
C ALA A 226 15.28 -16.30 10.80
N ARG A 227 16.42 -15.94 10.20
CA ARG A 227 17.39 -16.92 9.70
C ARG A 227 18.03 -17.73 10.83
N LYS A 228 18.34 -17.10 11.96
CA LYS A 228 18.90 -17.78 13.13
C LYS A 228 17.95 -18.85 13.67
N ILE A 229 16.68 -18.49 13.90
CA ILE A 229 15.68 -19.45 14.41
C ILE A 229 15.32 -20.52 13.37
N ALA A 230 15.23 -20.18 12.08
CA ALA A 230 14.92 -21.15 11.01
C ALA A 230 15.98 -22.23 10.83
N LEU A 231 17.24 -21.93 11.20
CA LEU A 231 18.40 -22.81 11.06
C LEU A 231 18.85 -23.43 12.40
N ASN A 232 18.16 -23.16 13.50
CA ASN A 232 18.56 -23.60 14.83
C ASN A 232 18.66 -25.14 14.90
N ASP A 233 17.71 -25.85 14.28
CA ASP A 233 17.70 -27.33 14.23
C ASP A 233 18.72 -27.94 13.25
N LEU A 234 19.20 -27.17 12.26
CA LEU A 234 20.13 -27.68 11.24
C LEU A 234 21.56 -27.89 11.75
N SER A 235 21.88 -27.40 12.95
CA SER A 235 23.20 -27.57 13.54
C SER A 235 23.34 -28.88 14.33
N ASN A 236 22.24 -29.60 14.58
CA ASN A 236 22.19 -30.76 15.48
C ASN A 236 21.66 -32.08 14.86
N SER A 237 21.30 -32.14 13.57
CA SER A 237 20.81 -33.38 12.95
C SER A 237 21.60 -33.80 11.71
N ASP A 238 22.38 -34.87 11.82
CA ASP A 238 22.70 -35.75 10.69
C ASP A 238 21.41 -36.46 10.26
N GLY A 239 20.95 -36.21 9.03
CA GLY A 239 19.98 -37.11 8.36
C GLY A 239 18.69 -36.47 7.86
N ASN A 240 18.63 -36.32 6.54
CA ASN A 240 17.49 -36.61 5.66
C ASN A 240 16.06 -36.28 6.14
N HIS A 241 15.58 -35.07 5.88
CA HIS A 241 14.16 -34.81 5.62
C HIS A 241 14.00 -33.71 4.56
N SER A 242 13.00 -33.86 3.69
CA SER A 242 12.54 -32.84 2.74
C SER A 242 12.08 -31.58 3.49
N LEU A 243 13.04 -30.75 3.87
CA LEU A 243 12.81 -29.47 4.50
C LEU A 243 12.08 -28.56 3.50
N PRO A 244 11.07 -27.78 3.93
CA PRO A 244 10.58 -26.67 3.11
C PRO A 244 11.79 -25.81 2.73
N TRP A 245 11.81 -25.37 1.46
CA TRP A 245 12.90 -24.57 0.90
C TRP A 245 13.38 -23.54 1.95
N PRO A 246 14.69 -23.41 2.20
CA PRO A 246 15.21 -22.55 3.27
C PRO A 246 14.59 -21.15 3.27
N THR A 247 14.25 -20.62 2.10
CA THR A 247 13.56 -19.33 1.91
C THR A 247 12.14 -19.29 2.49
N THR A 248 11.33 -20.32 2.31
CA THR A 248 9.95 -20.37 2.81
C THR A 248 9.93 -20.41 4.33
N ARG A 249 10.77 -21.27 4.93
CA ARG A 249 10.89 -21.37 6.39
C ARG A 249 11.38 -20.06 7.01
N ILE A 250 12.38 -19.42 6.41
CA ILE A 250 12.85 -18.10 6.87
C ILE A 250 11.71 -17.07 6.84
N ASN A 251 10.87 -17.08 5.80
CA ASN A 251 9.74 -16.16 5.72
C ASN A 251 8.68 -16.44 6.80
N ASP A 252 8.36 -17.70 7.09
CA ASP A 252 7.47 -18.04 8.19
C ASP A 252 8.03 -17.57 9.54
N CYS A 253 9.34 -17.74 9.75
CA CYS A 253 10.02 -17.25 10.94
C CYS A 253 10.09 -15.73 11.06
N LYS A 254 10.01 -14.96 9.97
CA LYS A 254 9.86 -13.50 10.06
C LYS A 254 8.57 -13.11 10.79
N ASN A 255 7.48 -13.85 10.59
CA ASN A 255 6.22 -13.58 11.28
C ASN A 255 6.35 -13.81 12.79
N ILE A 256 7.10 -14.84 13.22
CA ILE A 256 7.41 -15.08 14.64
C ILE A 256 8.22 -13.92 15.23
N VAL A 257 9.27 -13.47 14.53
CA VAL A 257 10.08 -12.32 14.96
C VAL A 257 9.24 -11.06 15.11
N LEU A 258 8.35 -10.78 14.15
CA LEU A 258 7.44 -9.62 14.20
C LEU A 258 6.47 -9.70 15.38
N ARG A 259 5.91 -10.87 15.67
CA ARG A 259 5.02 -11.08 16.83
C ARG A 259 5.78 -10.95 18.16
N TRP A 260 7.04 -11.38 18.22
CA TRP A 260 7.89 -11.16 19.40
C TRP A 260 8.18 -9.66 19.60
N LEU A 261 8.50 -8.92 18.53
CA LEU A 261 8.63 -7.47 18.58
C LEU A 261 7.34 -6.81 19.11
N ALA A 262 6.18 -7.25 18.63
CA ALA A 262 4.87 -6.77 19.06
C ALA A 262 4.54 -7.08 20.54
N ASN A 263 5.12 -8.14 21.10
CA ASN A 263 5.05 -8.46 22.54
C ASN A 263 5.81 -7.43 23.39
N LYS A 264 6.96 -6.95 22.88
CA LYS A 264 7.87 -6.05 23.60
C LYS A 264 7.54 -4.57 23.44
N LEU A 265 6.96 -4.19 22.31
CA LEU A 265 6.55 -2.82 22.01
C LEU A 265 5.13 -2.54 22.52
N ASP A 266 4.80 -1.28 22.78
CA ASP A 266 3.41 -0.90 22.97
C ASP A 266 2.63 -1.07 21.65
N PRO A 267 1.30 -1.33 21.70
CA PRO A 267 0.51 -1.62 20.50
C PRO A 267 0.62 -0.55 19.40
N SER A 268 0.62 0.73 19.78
CA SER A 268 0.65 1.84 18.83
C SER A 268 1.98 1.91 18.10
N THR A 269 3.09 1.82 18.85
CA THR A 269 4.45 1.78 18.28
C THR A 269 4.65 0.55 17.41
N ALA A 270 4.20 -0.63 17.86
CA ALA A 270 4.27 -1.86 17.07
C ALA A 270 3.55 -1.71 15.74
N ASN A 271 2.30 -1.22 15.75
CA ASN A 271 1.52 -1.00 14.53
C ASN A 271 2.19 0.01 13.59
N SER A 272 2.74 1.11 14.13
CA SER A 272 3.47 2.11 13.33
C SER A 272 4.71 1.52 12.66
N VAL A 273 5.52 0.76 13.40
CA VAL A 273 6.70 0.07 12.88
C VAL A 273 6.32 -0.91 11.78
N PHE A 274 5.36 -1.81 12.02
CA PHE A 274 4.99 -2.82 11.01
C PHE A 274 4.36 -2.21 9.76
N ARG A 275 3.53 -1.18 9.91
CA ARG A 275 2.99 -0.43 8.77
C ARG A 275 4.11 0.21 7.95
N GLY A 276 5.10 0.82 8.59
CA GLY A 276 6.27 1.40 7.91
C GLY A 276 7.09 0.34 7.17
N LEU A 277 7.38 -0.80 7.81
CA LEU A 277 8.10 -1.92 7.17
C LEU A 277 7.35 -2.46 5.94
N SER A 278 6.03 -2.65 6.05
CA SER A 278 5.18 -3.11 4.94
C SER A 278 5.19 -2.12 3.78
N ASN A 279 5.07 -0.82 4.05
CA ASN A 279 5.11 0.22 3.02
C ASN A 279 6.44 0.22 2.24
N CYS A 280 7.56 -0.05 2.90
CA CYS A 280 8.85 -0.18 2.23
C CYS A 280 8.95 -1.36 1.27
N ASN A 281 8.29 -2.48 1.60
CA ASN A 281 8.28 -3.66 0.73
C ASN A 281 7.37 -3.48 -0.49
N LEU A 282 6.22 -2.83 -0.32
CA LEU A 282 5.25 -2.58 -1.39
C LEU A 282 5.79 -1.71 -2.52
N ASN A 283 6.71 -0.80 -2.21
CA ASN A 283 7.33 0.09 -3.18
C ASN A 283 8.35 -0.59 -4.12
N ARG A 284 8.64 -1.88 -3.93
CA ARG A 284 9.65 -2.60 -4.72
C ARG A 284 9.10 -3.27 -5.98
N VAL A 285 7.79 -3.50 -6.07
CA VAL A 285 7.13 -4.26 -7.15
C VAL A 285 5.97 -3.48 -7.78
N CYS A 286 5.56 -3.86 -9.00
CA CYS A 286 4.30 -3.40 -9.56
C CYS A 286 3.15 -4.27 -9.02
N PRO A 287 2.16 -3.71 -8.31
CA PRO A 287 1.04 -4.49 -7.79
C PRO A 287 -0.08 -4.73 -8.81
N LEU A 288 -0.05 -4.07 -9.97
CA LEU A 288 -1.09 -4.18 -10.99
C LEU A 288 -0.91 -5.48 -11.79
N VAL A 289 -2.04 -6.13 -12.10
CA VAL A 289 -2.05 -7.28 -13.01
C VAL A 289 -2.01 -6.75 -14.44
N LEU A 290 -0.93 -7.05 -15.16
CA LEU A 290 -0.76 -6.65 -16.56
C LEU A 290 -1.35 -7.74 -17.48
N PRO A 291 -2.58 -7.60 -18.02
CA PRO A 291 -3.16 -8.56 -18.95
C PRO A 291 -2.38 -8.61 -20.27
N ASN A 292 -2.80 -9.46 -21.21
CA ASN A 292 -2.17 -9.53 -22.52
C ASN A 292 -2.25 -8.16 -23.26
N VAL A 293 -1.17 -7.76 -23.90
CA VAL A 293 -1.02 -6.50 -24.65
C VAL A 293 -1.40 -6.63 -26.14
N THR A 294 -2.00 -7.75 -26.58
CA THR A 294 -2.33 -8.00 -28.01
C THR A 294 -3.06 -6.85 -28.68
N SER A 295 -4.04 -6.23 -27.99
CA SER A 295 -4.79 -5.09 -28.53
C SER A 295 -3.92 -3.86 -28.77
N VAL A 296 -2.89 -3.65 -27.94
CA VAL A 296 -1.91 -2.57 -28.09
C VAL A 296 -0.94 -2.92 -29.22
N VAL A 297 -0.42 -4.16 -29.24
CA VAL A 297 0.54 -4.63 -30.24
C VAL A 297 -0.03 -4.53 -31.66
N LYS A 298 -1.31 -4.88 -31.83
CA LYS A 298 -2.01 -4.77 -33.13
C LYS A 298 -1.96 -3.37 -33.72
N GLU A 299 -2.09 -2.35 -32.87
CA GLU A 299 -2.18 -0.94 -33.30
C GLU A 299 -0.81 -0.22 -33.25
N CYS A 300 0.10 -0.66 -32.37
CA CYS A 300 1.37 0.02 -32.06
C CYS A 300 2.64 -0.74 -32.50
N GLY A 301 2.52 -1.92 -33.12
CA GLY A 301 3.66 -2.77 -33.51
C GLY A 301 4.63 -2.11 -34.51
N ASN A 302 5.65 -2.87 -34.93
CA ASN A 302 6.84 -2.46 -35.70
C ASN A 302 6.68 -1.31 -36.72
N LEU A 303 5.54 -1.19 -37.39
CA LEU A 303 5.17 -0.03 -38.21
C LEU A 303 3.83 0.55 -37.72
N ILE A 304 3.88 1.62 -36.92
CA ILE A 304 2.67 2.35 -36.55
C ILE A 304 2.10 3.00 -37.80
N ASN A 305 1.04 2.40 -38.34
CA ASN A 305 0.31 2.92 -39.50
C ASN A 305 -0.70 4.01 -39.10
N ASN A 306 -1.19 3.98 -37.86
CA ASN A 306 -2.16 4.96 -37.35
C ASN A 306 -1.85 5.31 -35.88
N GLN A 307 -1.19 6.46 -35.67
CA GLN A 307 -0.82 6.94 -34.33
C GLN A 307 -2.03 7.13 -33.42
N THR A 308 -3.16 7.60 -33.95
CA THR A 308 -4.38 7.82 -33.16
C THR A 308 -4.94 6.52 -32.62
N ALA A 309 -4.97 5.46 -33.45
CA ALA A 309 -5.43 4.14 -33.05
C ALA A 309 -4.49 3.52 -31.99
N CYS A 310 -3.18 3.61 -32.20
CA CYS A 310 -2.18 3.20 -31.21
C CYS A 310 -2.37 3.92 -29.87
N CYS A 311 -2.48 5.24 -29.89
CA CYS A 311 -2.64 6.02 -28.67
C CYS A 311 -3.97 5.77 -27.96
N LYS A 312 -5.04 5.48 -28.70
CA LYS A 312 -6.31 5.04 -28.10
C LYS A 312 -6.15 3.69 -27.41
N ALA A 313 -5.49 2.72 -28.07
CA ALA A 313 -5.29 1.39 -27.52
C ALA A 313 -4.47 1.40 -26.22
N ILE A 314 -3.32 2.09 -26.21
CA ILE A 314 -2.49 2.17 -25.00
C ILE A 314 -3.18 2.94 -23.87
N LYS A 315 -3.92 4.01 -24.16
CA LYS A 315 -4.68 4.75 -23.15
C LYS A 315 -5.77 3.89 -22.53
N SER A 316 -6.55 3.18 -23.34
CA SER A 316 -7.56 2.24 -22.83
C SER A 316 -6.95 1.12 -21.99
N TYR A 317 -5.79 0.60 -22.38
CA TYR A 317 -5.06 -0.40 -21.60
C TYR A 317 -4.63 0.15 -20.24
N VAL A 318 -4.05 1.35 -20.21
CA VAL A 318 -3.60 1.99 -18.96
C VAL A 318 -4.79 2.37 -18.07
N SER A 319 -5.90 2.87 -18.62
CA SER A 319 -7.13 3.11 -17.86
C SER A 319 -7.65 1.83 -17.20
N TYR A 320 -7.64 0.69 -17.90
CA TYR A 320 -7.99 -0.60 -17.31
C TYR A 320 -7.05 -0.98 -16.15
N LEU A 321 -5.75 -0.71 -16.25
CA LEU A 321 -4.82 -0.92 -15.14
C LEU A 321 -5.14 0.00 -13.95
N GLN A 322 -5.43 1.27 -14.24
CA GLN A 322 -5.73 2.31 -13.25
C GLN A 322 -6.96 1.95 -12.40
N GLU A 323 -7.96 1.29 -12.99
CA GLU A 323 -9.17 0.83 -12.31
C GLU A 323 -8.94 -0.33 -11.33
N GLN A 324 -7.80 -1.03 -11.38
CA GLN A 324 -7.57 -2.17 -10.49
C GLN A 324 -7.26 -1.74 -9.05
N SER A 325 -6.36 -0.78 -8.87
CA SER A 325 -5.88 -0.37 -7.55
C SER A 325 -5.14 0.97 -7.60
N PHE A 326 -5.15 1.70 -6.49
CA PHE A 326 -4.26 2.82 -6.27
C PHE A 326 -2.82 2.32 -6.09
N VAL A 327 -1.89 3.02 -6.73
CA VAL A 327 -0.45 2.75 -6.62
C VAL A 327 0.30 4.02 -6.22
N THR A 328 1.40 3.88 -5.48
CA THR A 328 2.31 5.00 -5.18
C THR A 328 3.04 5.47 -6.45
N ASN A 329 3.68 6.64 -6.41
CA ASN A 329 4.51 7.11 -7.53
C ASN A 329 5.62 6.12 -7.89
N LEU A 330 6.22 5.48 -6.89
CA LEU A 330 7.28 4.51 -7.09
C LEU A 330 6.73 3.20 -7.68
N GLN A 331 5.58 2.72 -7.20
CA GLN A 331 4.89 1.58 -7.79
C GLN A 331 4.43 1.87 -9.24
N ALA A 332 3.92 3.07 -9.52
CA ALA A 332 3.57 3.50 -10.87
C ALA A 332 4.78 3.42 -11.81
N LEU A 333 5.96 3.86 -11.35
CA LEU A 333 7.21 3.73 -12.10
C LEU A 333 7.57 2.26 -12.37
N LYS A 334 7.44 1.38 -11.36
CA LYS A 334 7.65 -0.06 -11.55
C LYS A 334 6.64 -0.66 -12.54
N CYS A 335 5.37 -0.26 -12.47
CA CYS A 335 4.34 -0.73 -13.40
C CYS A 335 4.57 -0.25 -14.82
N ALA A 336 4.94 1.01 -15.02
CA ALA A 336 5.32 1.54 -16.31
C ALA A 336 6.54 0.80 -16.88
N THR A 337 7.54 0.51 -16.05
CA THR A 337 8.73 -0.25 -16.48
C THR A 337 8.35 -1.67 -16.91
N SER A 338 7.52 -2.38 -16.13
CA SER A 338 7.05 -3.72 -16.45
C SER A 338 6.22 -3.76 -17.73
N LEU A 339 5.33 -2.80 -17.92
CA LEU A 339 4.54 -2.69 -19.15
C LEU A 339 5.42 -2.39 -20.36
N GLY A 340 6.39 -1.48 -20.21
CA GLY A 340 7.36 -1.16 -21.27
C GLY A 340 8.14 -2.39 -21.71
N LYS A 341 8.64 -3.18 -20.77
CA LYS A 341 9.32 -4.45 -21.05
C LYS A 341 8.41 -5.44 -21.79
N LYS A 342 7.16 -5.58 -21.35
CA LYS A 342 6.18 -6.48 -21.98
C LYS A 342 5.86 -6.05 -23.42
N LEU A 343 5.71 -4.75 -23.67
CA LEU A 343 5.48 -4.20 -25.00
C LEU A 343 6.68 -4.44 -25.93
N GLN A 344 7.90 -4.25 -25.44
CA GLN A 344 9.13 -4.52 -26.21
C GLN A 344 9.26 -5.99 -26.58
N GLN A 345 8.93 -6.90 -25.67
CA GLN A 345 8.93 -8.34 -25.92
C GLN A 345 7.93 -8.76 -27.02
N GLU A 346 6.86 -8.00 -27.20
CA GLU A 346 5.81 -8.24 -28.20
C GLU A 346 5.99 -7.34 -29.45
N ASN A 347 7.23 -6.93 -29.76
CA ASN A 347 7.60 -6.17 -30.96
C ASN A 347 6.98 -4.76 -31.09
N VAL A 348 6.73 -4.08 -29.97
CA VAL A 348 6.47 -2.63 -29.96
C VAL A 348 7.79 -1.89 -29.72
N SER A 349 8.43 -1.48 -30.81
CA SER A 349 9.76 -0.84 -30.78
C SER A 349 9.72 0.67 -30.51
N LYS A 350 8.61 1.35 -30.84
CA LYS A 350 8.45 2.78 -30.60
C LYS A 350 8.12 3.06 -29.14
N ASN A 351 8.68 4.15 -28.60
CA ASN A 351 8.33 4.62 -27.26
C ASN A 351 6.90 5.19 -27.24
N VAL A 352 5.93 4.32 -26.98
CA VAL A 352 4.50 4.67 -26.92
C VAL A 352 4.16 5.61 -25.76
N TYR A 353 4.99 5.64 -24.70
CA TYR A 353 4.78 6.57 -23.60
C TYR A 353 4.99 8.01 -24.04
N ASN A 354 6.12 8.29 -24.71
CA ASN A 354 6.39 9.61 -25.26
C ASN A 354 5.41 9.95 -26.40
N LEU A 355 5.15 8.99 -27.29
CA LEU A 355 4.27 9.20 -28.45
C LEU A 355 2.84 9.57 -28.06
N CYS A 356 2.31 8.92 -27.03
CA CYS A 356 0.90 9.05 -26.62
C CYS A 356 0.71 9.87 -25.35
N ARG A 357 1.79 10.47 -24.83
CA ARG A 357 1.83 11.26 -23.60
C ARG A 357 1.30 10.49 -22.38
N ILE A 358 1.74 9.24 -22.24
CA ILE A 358 1.46 8.43 -21.05
C ILE A 358 2.51 8.77 -20.00
N SER A 359 2.05 9.11 -18.81
CA SER A 359 2.82 9.52 -17.66
C SER A 359 2.58 8.58 -16.47
N LEU A 360 3.34 8.74 -15.39
CA LEU A 360 3.13 7.97 -14.16
C LEU A 360 1.74 8.21 -13.55
N LYS A 361 1.15 9.39 -13.77
CA LYS A 361 -0.18 9.74 -13.26
C LYS A 361 -1.27 8.87 -13.90
N ASP A 362 -1.05 8.38 -15.11
CA ASP A 362 -2.04 7.54 -15.82
C ASP A 362 -2.14 6.13 -15.20
N PHE A 363 -1.14 5.69 -14.42
CA PHE A 363 -1.17 4.39 -13.73
C PHE A 363 -1.86 4.43 -12.36
N SER A 364 -2.26 5.61 -11.86
CA SER A 364 -2.85 5.75 -10.53
C SER A 364 -4.07 6.66 -10.56
N LEU A 365 -5.18 6.27 -9.91
CA LEU A 365 -6.38 7.11 -9.77
C LEU A 365 -6.17 8.33 -8.83
N GLN A 366 -4.93 8.73 -8.55
CA GLN A 366 -4.61 9.88 -7.70
C GLN A 366 -5.00 11.21 -8.38
N GLY A 367 -6.30 11.42 -8.47
CA GLY A 367 -7.00 12.62 -8.91
C GLY A 367 -7.58 13.40 -7.74
N TRP A 368 -6.99 13.35 -6.56
CA TRP A 368 -7.08 14.50 -5.66
C TRP A 368 -6.17 15.55 -6.27
N HIS A 369 -6.76 16.45 -7.08
CA HIS A 369 -6.07 17.57 -7.71
C HIS A 369 -5.35 18.41 -6.66
N CYS A 370 -4.07 18.11 -6.42
CA CYS A 370 -3.09 19.13 -6.12
C CYS A 370 -2.35 19.39 -7.42
N HIS A 371 -2.60 20.57 -8.02
CA HIS A 371 -1.92 21.02 -9.22
C HIS A 371 -0.41 21.05 -8.98
N ILE A 372 0.31 20.02 -9.43
CA ILE A 372 1.74 20.13 -9.74
C ILE A 372 1.83 20.15 -11.26
N SER A 373 1.91 21.37 -11.79
CA SER A 373 2.32 21.66 -13.17
C SER A 373 3.82 21.36 -13.26
N LEU A 374 4.20 20.43 -14.13
CA LEU A 374 5.59 20.27 -14.55
C LEU A 374 5.78 21.24 -15.72
N ALA A 375 6.60 22.27 -15.51
CA ALA A 375 7.19 23.07 -16.58
C ALA A 375 8.36 22.30 -17.19
#